data_AF-A0A7C7N970-F1
#
_entry.id   AF-A0A7C7N970-F1
#
_cell.length_a   1.000
_cell.length_b   1.000
_cell.length_c   1.000
_cell.angle_alpha   90.00
_cell.angle_beta   90.00
_cell.angle_gamma   90.00
#
_symmetry.space_group_name_H-M   'P 1'
#
loop_
_entity.id
_entity.type
_entity.pdbx_description
1 polymer ?
#
loop_
_entity_poly.entity_id
_entity_poly.type
_entity_poly.pdbx_seq_one_letter_code
_entity_poly.pdbx_strand_id
1 'polypeptide(L)'
;MSRTVYYRIAFLFLFSFSILSAELLRPTAGGEEKEILKIAGKRRLYTIVKEAAVVYQVHGPVRIELIARYPSPKKSKKSQVFSYRVTIDDEDPISINHKYKIQKSIRSVQHPSHYYTYSGNYFINVDDGDHTLTFSADDKQDYPVLLRVIKKDFETAKKGKRELQPMVFQSNRTVQTGEKEISYYELNYGRPLQVEVKGPKTLRILSRLMFAPQMGAEESYRLRVKSGNKVLGTYFMSTEQSSEAVILELPDKVPGKWRSCDVSVPDGKHIISVELIEKDRGVLTRFQEYK
;
A
#
# COMPACT_ATOMS: atom_id res chain seq x y z
N MET A 1 -23.70 13.00 39.07
CA MET A 1 -24.84 12.93 38.13
C MET A 1 -24.68 14.05 37.11
N SER A 2 -24.67 13.73 35.81
CA SER A 2 -25.82 13.92 34.91
C SER A 2 -25.87 15.36 34.35
N ARG A 3 -25.85 15.59 33.03
CA ARG A 3 -25.87 14.64 31.91
C ARG A 3 -25.45 15.32 30.60
N THR A 4 -24.85 14.52 29.73
CA THR A 4 -24.99 14.50 28.25
C THR A 4 -25.12 15.81 27.46
N VAL A 5 -24.21 16.11 26.52
CA VAL A 5 -23.98 15.40 25.23
C VAL A 5 -25.12 15.68 24.23
N TYR A 6 -24.90 16.12 22.98
CA TYR A 6 -23.68 16.55 22.23
C TYR A 6 -24.09 16.96 20.76
N TYR A 7 -23.27 17.77 20.05
CA TYR A 7 -22.65 17.61 18.68
C TYR A 7 -23.34 17.29 17.30
N ARG A 8 -22.71 17.85 16.21
CA ARG A 8 -22.11 17.43 14.86
C ARG A 8 -22.83 16.66 13.68
N ILE A 9 -22.10 16.44 12.55
CA ILE A 9 -22.48 16.36 11.08
C ILE A 9 -21.68 15.25 10.28
N ALA A 10 -21.88 15.06 8.95
CA ALA A 10 -21.39 13.96 8.05
C ALA A 10 -20.54 14.36 6.78
N PHE A 11 -20.25 13.44 5.82
CA PHE A 11 -19.23 13.59 4.71
C PHE A 11 -19.46 12.73 3.40
N LEU A 12 -18.63 12.88 2.32
CA LEU A 12 -18.74 12.25 0.96
C LEU A 12 -17.35 11.93 0.27
N PHE A 13 -17.27 11.26 -0.92
CA PHE A 13 -16.01 10.86 -1.65
C PHE A 13 -16.12 10.55 -3.19
N LEU A 14 -14.98 10.41 -3.93
CA LEU A 14 -14.82 10.03 -5.38
C LEU A 14 -13.40 9.44 -5.72
N PHE A 15 -13.15 8.76 -6.89
CA PHE A 15 -11.88 8.02 -7.22
C PHE A 15 -11.51 7.85 -8.75
N SER A 16 -10.23 7.57 -9.13
CA SER A 16 -9.63 7.66 -10.52
C SER A 16 -8.43 6.69 -10.91
N PHE A 17 -7.73 6.81 -12.08
CA PHE A 17 -6.95 5.73 -12.80
C PHE A 17 -5.52 6.05 -13.34
N SER A 18 -4.64 5.05 -13.70
CA SER A 18 -3.17 5.30 -13.71
C SER A 18 -2.10 4.26 -14.20
N ILE A 19 -0.89 4.75 -14.61
CA ILE A 19 0.41 4.01 -14.74
C ILE A 19 1.09 3.98 -13.37
N LEU A 20 1.51 2.81 -12.84
CA LEU A 20 2.22 2.73 -11.55
C LEU A 20 3.66 3.30 -11.59
N SER A 21 3.78 4.62 -11.49
CA SER A 21 5.05 5.32 -11.25
C SER A 21 5.45 5.20 -9.78
N ALA A 22 6.74 5.30 -9.48
CA ALA A 22 7.27 5.33 -8.11
C ALA A 22 8.22 6.52 -7.98
N GLU A 23 7.68 7.73 -8.10
CA GLU A 23 8.44 8.96 -8.09
C GLU A 23 8.82 9.37 -6.66
N LEU A 24 10.11 9.60 -6.40
CA LEU A 24 10.55 10.21 -5.15
C LEU A 24 10.18 11.69 -5.16
N LEU A 25 9.17 12.07 -4.38
CA LEU A 25 8.83 13.47 -4.17
C LEU A 25 9.92 14.15 -3.35
N ARG A 26 10.15 15.43 -3.66
CA ARG A 26 11.03 16.33 -2.91
C ARG A 26 10.17 17.37 -2.18
N PRO A 27 10.55 17.82 -0.98
CA PRO A 27 9.82 18.89 -0.34
C PRO A 27 9.98 20.18 -1.15
N THR A 28 8.92 20.98 -1.15
CA THR A 28 8.85 22.32 -1.75
C THR A 28 9.20 23.41 -0.75
N ALA A 29 9.04 23.16 0.55
CA ALA A 29 9.56 24.01 1.62
C ALA A 29 9.95 23.16 2.84
N GLY A 30 11.04 23.55 3.50
CA GLY A 30 11.54 22.85 4.68
C GLY A 30 12.16 21.48 4.38
N GLY A 31 12.70 20.84 5.43
CA GLY A 31 13.34 19.53 5.31
C GLY A 31 14.64 19.53 4.49
N GLU A 32 15.38 20.64 4.46
CA GLU A 32 16.71 20.72 3.81
C GLU A 32 17.69 19.68 4.38
N GLU A 33 17.56 19.36 5.67
CA GLU A 33 18.28 18.26 6.30
C GLU A 33 17.91 16.91 5.68
N LYS A 34 18.90 16.24 5.07
CA LYS A 34 18.76 14.91 4.48
C LYS A 34 19.66 13.89 5.13
N GLU A 35 19.16 12.66 5.17
CA GLU A 35 19.90 11.47 5.61
C GLU A 35 20.04 10.48 4.46
N ILE A 36 21.22 9.89 4.27
CA ILE A 36 21.48 8.93 3.18
C ILE A 36 21.75 7.55 3.78
N LEU A 37 20.73 6.69 3.74
CA LEU A 37 20.87 5.31 4.20
C LEU A 37 21.44 4.41 3.11
N LYS A 38 22.47 3.63 3.44
CA LYS A 38 22.91 2.46 2.69
C LYS A 38 21.99 1.29 3.05
N ILE A 39 21.16 0.85 2.09
CA ILE A 39 20.19 -0.24 2.26
C ILE A 39 20.41 -1.23 1.10
N ALA A 40 20.82 -2.46 1.41
CA ALA A 40 21.15 -3.49 0.42
C ALA A 40 22.08 -2.96 -0.70
N GLY A 41 23.19 -2.32 -0.32
CA GLY A 41 24.15 -1.69 -1.23
C GLY A 41 23.71 -0.36 -1.86
N LYS A 42 22.40 -0.08 -1.93
CA LYS A 42 21.86 1.14 -2.57
C LYS A 42 21.83 2.32 -1.59
N ARG A 43 22.24 3.51 -2.06
CA ARG A 43 22.05 4.77 -1.33
C ARG A 43 20.60 5.22 -1.50
N ARG A 44 19.90 5.49 -0.40
CA ARG A 44 18.51 5.97 -0.37
C ARG A 44 18.46 7.27 0.43
N LEU A 45 18.06 8.34 -0.24
CA LEU A 45 17.79 9.64 0.39
C LEU A 45 16.49 9.57 1.20
N TYR A 46 16.53 10.11 2.42
CA TYR A 46 15.40 10.40 3.29
C TYR A 46 15.47 11.88 3.69
N THR A 47 14.33 12.54 3.81
CA THR A 47 14.22 13.84 4.48
C THR A 47 14.18 13.61 5.99
N ILE A 48 14.85 14.46 6.76
CA ILE A 48 14.80 14.47 8.22
C ILE A 48 13.57 15.27 8.65
N VAL A 49 12.68 14.66 9.42
CA VAL A 49 11.45 15.28 9.95
C VAL A 49 11.58 15.46 11.46
N LYS A 50 11.33 16.70 11.90
CA LYS A 50 11.38 17.20 13.30
C LYS A 50 10.06 17.94 13.58
N GLU A 51 9.99 18.69 14.68
CA GLU A 51 8.87 19.60 14.96
C GLU A 51 8.59 20.57 13.81
N ALA A 52 9.64 21.17 13.24
CA ALA A 52 9.53 22.07 12.10
C ALA A 52 8.96 21.36 10.85
N ALA A 53 7.97 22.00 10.24
CA ALA A 53 7.22 21.48 9.10
C ALA A 53 8.08 21.22 7.85
N VAL A 54 7.78 20.11 7.17
CA VAL A 54 8.33 19.74 5.86
C VAL A 54 7.18 19.61 4.88
N VAL A 55 7.16 20.46 3.85
CA VAL A 55 6.04 20.64 2.93
C VAL A 55 6.34 20.02 1.57
N TYR A 56 5.38 19.36 0.95
CA TYR A 56 5.44 18.82 -0.41
C TYR A 56 4.19 19.26 -1.19
N GLN A 57 4.34 19.70 -2.44
CA GLN A 57 3.20 19.90 -3.35
C GLN A 57 2.97 18.66 -4.21
N VAL A 58 1.70 18.25 -4.36
CA VAL A 58 1.29 17.04 -5.08
C VAL A 58 0.04 17.34 -5.91
N HIS A 59 0.18 17.30 -7.23
CA HIS A 59 -0.98 17.14 -8.11
C HIS A 59 -1.43 15.68 -8.07
N GLY A 60 -2.63 15.44 -7.56
CA GLY A 60 -3.32 14.17 -7.65
C GLY A 60 -4.11 14.04 -8.96
N PRO A 61 -5.01 13.05 -9.08
CA PRO A 61 -5.31 12.05 -8.07
C PRO A 61 -4.21 11.00 -8.05
N VAL A 62 -3.66 10.69 -6.88
CA VAL A 62 -2.54 9.76 -6.77
C VAL A 62 -2.39 9.15 -5.37
N ARG A 63 -1.75 7.99 -5.26
CA ARG A 63 -1.34 7.43 -3.97
C ARG A 63 0.06 7.92 -3.59
N ILE A 64 0.39 7.88 -2.32
CA ILE A 64 1.72 8.23 -1.81
C ILE A 64 2.14 7.12 -0.85
N GLU A 65 3.22 6.39 -1.16
CA GLU A 65 3.91 5.55 -0.18
C GLU A 65 4.88 6.40 0.63
N LEU A 66 4.66 6.41 1.94
CA LEU A 66 5.61 6.89 2.93
C LEU A 66 6.47 5.72 3.39
N ILE A 67 7.79 5.89 3.37
CA ILE A 67 8.73 4.94 3.96
C ILE A 67 9.46 5.66 5.08
N ALA A 68 9.10 5.34 6.32
CA ALA A 68 9.65 5.95 7.52
C ALA A 68 10.63 5.00 8.24
N ARG A 69 11.70 5.53 8.82
CA ARG A 69 12.65 4.79 9.68
C ARG A 69 13.11 5.65 10.84
N TYR A 70 13.39 5.02 11.97
CA TYR A 70 13.92 5.68 13.16
C TYR A 70 15.37 5.26 13.41
N PRO A 71 16.27 6.20 13.74
CA PRO A 71 17.63 5.88 14.16
C PRO A 71 17.64 5.29 15.59
N SER A 72 18.76 4.67 15.94
CA SER A 72 19.10 4.30 17.30
C SER A 72 20.63 4.28 17.43
N PRO A 73 21.23 4.97 18.41
CA PRO A 73 22.69 5.04 18.55
C PRO A 73 23.30 3.71 19.01
N LYS A 74 22.49 2.81 19.58
CA LYS A 74 22.94 1.56 20.19
C LYS A 74 22.18 0.39 19.59
N LYS A 75 22.82 -0.78 19.55
CA LYS A 75 22.14 -2.04 19.20
C LYS A 75 21.11 -2.35 20.28
N SER A 76 19.89 -2.70 19.90
CA SER A 76 18.86 -3.17 20.81
C SER A 76 18.09 -4.35 20.21
N LYS A 77 17.68 -5.29 21.07
CA LYS A 77 16.69 -6.33 20.72
C LYS A 77 15.25 -5.82 20.85
N LYS A 78 15.04 -4.71 21.58
CA LYS A 78 13.72 -4.07 21.75
C LYS A 78 13.36 -3.30 20.47
N SER A 79 12.10 -3.38 20.06
CA SER A 79 11.56 -2.51 19.00
C SER A 79 11.64 -1.05 19.43
N GLN A 80 12.05 -0.17 18.52
CA GLN A 80 11.96 1.28 18.71
C GLN A 80 10.53 1.72 18.38
N VAL A 81 9.96 2.59 19.22
CA VAL A 81 8.67 3.24 18.96
C VAL A 81 8.96 4.63 18.43
N PHE A 82 8.25 5.03 17.38
CA PHE A 82 8.37 6.36 16.79
C PHE A 82 7.10 6.75 16.06
N SER A 83 6.87 8.04 15.91
CA SER A 83 5.72 8.61 15.25
C SER A 83 6.04 9.91 14.52
N TYR A 84 5.22 10.22 13.54
CA TYR A 84 5.22 11.49 12.83
C TYR A 84 3.78 11.81 12.43
N ARG A 85 3.53 13.08 12.14
CA ARG A 85 2.23 13.59 11.70
C ARG A 85 2.33 13.97 10.23
N VAL A 86 1.21 13.81 9.52
CA VAL A 86 1.01 14.37 8.19
C VAL A 86 -0.32 15.11 8.17
N THR A 87 -0.26 16.38 7.82
CA THR A 87 -1.41 17.20 7.45
C THR A 87 -1.50 17.20 5.92
N ILE A 88 -2.71 17.07 5.41
CA ILE A 88 -3.04 17.24 3.99
C ILE A 88 -3.80 18.56 3.91
N ASP A 89 -3.30 19.47 3.09
CA ASP A 89 -3.70 20.88 3.03
C ASP A 89 -3.65 21.54 4.41
N ASP A 90 -4.82 21.82 5.02
CA ASP A 90 -4.97 22.36 6.37
C ASP A 90 -5.86 21.46 7.27
N GLU A 91 -5.97 20.16 6.95
CA GLU A 91 -6.76 19.19 7.73
C GLU A 91 -6.11 18.78 9.07
N ASP A 92 -6.92 18.15 9.95
CA ASP A 92 -6.47 17.55 11.21
C ASP A 92 -5.28 16.59 11.00
N PRO A 93 -4.13 16.77 11.69
CA PRO A 93 -2.92 15.97 11.42
C PRO A 93 -3.08 14.46 11.70
N ILE A 94 -2.86 13.63 10.68
CA ILE A 94 -2.85 12.16 10.79
C ILE A 94 -1.57 11.72 11.52
N SER A 95 -1.72 11.18 12.73
CA SER A 95 -0.60 10.67 13.52
C SER A 95 -0.24 9.22 13.16
N ILE A 96 0.85 9.03 12.43
CA ILE A 96 1.35 7.72 11.98
C ILE A 96 2.34 7.18 13.02
N ASN A 97 2.03 6.00 13.56
CA ASN A 97 2.77 5.38 14.66
C ASN A 97 3.41 4.05 14.22
N HIS A 98 4.65 3.81 14.64
CA HIS A 98 5.45 2.67 14.21
C HIS A 98 6.21 2.03 15.39
N LYS A 99 6.36 0.69 15.37
CA LYS A 99 7.11 -0.07 16.38
C LYS A 99 7.90 -1.21 15.74
N TYR A 100 9.16 -0.95 15.38
CA TYR A 100 9.99 -1.88 14.60
C TYR A 100 11.32 -2.22 15.27
N LYS A 101 11.78 -3.46 15.08
CA LYS A 101 13.13 -3.88 15.47
C LYS A 101 14.20 -3.18 14.63
N ILE A 102 15.42 -3.12 15.14
CA ILE A 102 16.59 -2.61 14.41
C ILE A 102 16.97 -3.59 13.29
N GLN A 103 17.10 -3.07 12.08
CA GLN A 103 17.63 -3.77 10.91
C GLN A 103 19.15 -3.55 10.84
N LYS A 104 19.92 -4.49 11.41
CA LYS A 104 21.38 -4.37 11.66
C LYS A 104 22.24 -4.08 10.42
N SER A 105 21.74 -4.33 9.21
CA SER A 105 22.44 -4.09 7.95
C SER A 105 22.38 -2.65 7.44
N ILE A 106 21.50 -1.80 7.97
CA ILE A 106 21.31 -0.43 7.51
C ILE A 106 22.21 0.54 8.28
N ARG A 107 22.90 1.41 7.54
CA ARG A 107 23.75 2.49 8.07
C ARG A 107 23.49 3.79 7.32
N SER A 108 23.69 4.90 7.98
CA SER A 108 23.81 6.21 7.32
C SER A 108 25.21 6.39 6.72
N VAL A 109 25.34 7.26 5.71
CA VAL A 109 26.62 7.79 5.24
C VAL A 109 27.17 8.85 6.21
N GLN A 110 26.29 9.72 6.73
CA GLN A 110 26.59 10.81 7.67
C GLN A 110 26.85 10.30 9.10
N HIS A 111 26.05 9.34 9.57
CA HIS A 111 26.06 8.76 10.92
C HIS A 111 26.34 7.25 10.87
N PRO A 112 27.57 6.82 10.50
CA PRO A 112 27.89 5.40 10.28
C PRO A 112 27.85 4.53 11.55
N SER A 113 27.83 5.12 12.74
CA SER A 113 27.69 4.42 14.02
C SER A 113 26.24 4.15 14.41
N HIS A 114 25.26 4.81 13.77
CA HIS A 114 23.84 4.64 14.07
C HIS A 114 23.24 3.42 13.38
N TYR A 115 22.24 2.84 14.05
CA TYR A 115 21.40 1.76 13.57
C TYR A 115 20.03 2.32 13.18
N TYR A 116 19.29 1.60 12.34
CA TYR A 116 17.97 2.04 11.88
C TYR A 116 16.97 0.90 11.99
N THR A 117 15.71 1.24 12.22
CA THR A 117 14.61 0.28 12.21
C THR A 117 14.40 -0.38 10.84
N TYR A 118 13.65 -1.49 10.80
CA TYR A 118 12.88 -1.83 9.60
C TYR A 118 11.98 -0.65 9.18
N SER A 119 11.56 -0.60 7.91
CA SER A 119 10.71 0.49 7.44
C SER A 119 9.30 0.34 7.97
N GLY A 120 8.78 1.44 8.54
CA GLY A 120 7.36 1.67 8.61
C GLY A 120 6.90 2.20 7.27
N ASN A 121 6.20 1.37 6.50
CA ASN A 121 5.54 1.80 5.28
C ASN A 121 4.12 2.24 5.62
N TYR A 122 3.70 3.39 5.08
CA TYR A 122 2.33 3.89 5.18
C TYR A 122 1.89 4.35 3.77
N PHE A 123 0.59 4.37 3.50
CA PHE A 123 0.06 4.77 2.20
C PHE A 123 -1.06 5.79 2.38
N ILE A 124 -0.91 6.96 1.76
CA ILE A 124 -1.93 8.00 1.63
C ILE A 124 -2.53 7.90 0.23
N ASN A 125 -3.82 8.20 0.08
CA ASN A 125 -4.42 8.54 -1.20
C ASN A 125 -4.64 10.06 -1.20
N VAL A 126 -4.23 10.73 -2.27
CA VAL A 126 -4.39 12.16 -2.54
C VAL A 126 -5.39 12.27 -3.67
N ASP A 127 -6.41 13.09 -3.49
CA ASP A 127 -7.53 13.21 -4.42
C ASP A 127 -7.18 14.09 -5.64
N ASP A 128 -8.14 14.30 -6.54
CA ASP A 128 -7.95 15.06 -7.78
C ASP A 128 -7.78 16.56 -7.49
N GLY A 129 -6.69 17.17 -7.97
CA GLY A 129 -6.33 18.56 -7.68
C GLY A 129 -4.91 18.73 -7.13
N ASP A 130 -4.57 19.98 -6.79
CA ASP A 130 -3.29 20.34 -6.17
C ASP A 130 -3.41 20.31 -4.65
N HIS A 131 -2.54 19.53 -4.00
CA HIS A 131 -2.55 19.31 -2.54
C HIS A 131 -1.19 19.56 -1.90
N THR A 132 -1.21 20.06 -0.66
CA THR A 132 -0.06 20.33 0.18
C THR A 132 0.09 19.24 1.25
N LEU A 133 1.14 18.43 1.21
CA LEU A 133 1.44 17.45 2.27
C LEU A 133 2.47 18.04 3.24
N THR A 134 2.06 18.31 4.48
CA THR A 134 2.92 18.88 5.52
C THR A 134 3.23 17.83 6.59
N PHE A 135 4.51 17.52 6.77
CA PHE A 135 5.00 16.52 7.74
C PHE A 135 5.71 17.18 8.92
N SER A 136 5.46 16.68 10.13
CA SER A 136 6.20 17.03 11.35
C SER A 136 6.34 15.82 12.27
N ALA A 137 7.22 15.87 13.26
CA ALA A 137 7.44 14.82 14.25
C ALA A 137 7.39 15.43 15.66
N ASP A 138 6.95 14.64 16.63
CA ASP A 138 6.82 15.05 18.04
C ASP A 138 8.21 15.34 18.65
N ASP A 139 8.33 16.46 19.38
CA ASP A 139 9.55 16.95 20.01
C ASP A 139 10.04 16.05 21.15
N LYS A 140 9.14 15.28 21.76
CA LYS A 140 9.44 14.37 22.88
C LYS A 140 10.11 13.06 22.46
N GLN A 141 10.45 12.91 21.17
CA GLN A 141 11.16 11.76 20.65
C GLN A 141 12.66 12.00 20.64
N ASP A 142 13.43 11.04 21.17
CA ASP A 142 14.90 11.13 21.28
C ASP A 142 15.63 11.47 19.97
N TYR A 143 15.01 11.20 18.80
CA TYR A 143 15.60 11.37 17.48
C TYR A 143 14.58 11.81 16.42
N PRO A 144 15.03 12.47 15.33
CA PRO A 144 14.16 12.77 14.19
C PRO A 144 13.76 11.53 13.41
N VAL A 145 12.59 11.61 12.77
CA VAL A 145 12.10 10.56 11.85
C VAL A 145 12.72 10.74 10.48
N LEU A 146 13.21 9.66 9.87
CA LEU A 146 13.66 9.66 8.49
C LEU A 146 12.50 9.28 7.58
N LEU A 147 12.05 10.21 6.76
CA LEU A 147 10.90 10.03 5.87
C LEU A 147 11.32 10.05 4.40
N ARG A 148 10.76 9.12 3.62
CA ARG A 148 10.85 9.11 2.16
C ARG A 148 9.43 9.06 1.59
N VAL A 149 9.07 10.07 0.81
CA VAL A 149 7.74 10.23 0.22
C VAL A 149 7.80 9.80 -1.24
N ILE A 150 6.98 8.82 -1.63
CA ILE A 150 6.99 8.23 -2.98
C ILE A 150 5.59 8.34 -3.58
N LYS A 151 5.41 9.13 -4.64
CA LYS A 151 4.19 9.13 -5.44
C LYS A 151 4.06 7.76 -6.13
N LYS A 152 2.91 7.12 -5.91
CA LYS A 152 2.51 5.77 -6.36
C LYS A 152 1.09 5.84 -6.88
N ASP A 153 0.64 4.81 -7.58
CA ASP A 153 -0.71 4.83 -8.11
C ASP A 153 -1.67 3.95 -7.27
N PHE A 154 -2.98 4.19 -7.39
CA PHE A 154 -3.99 3.84 -6.38
C PHE A 154 -4.13 2.37 -5.96
N GLU A 155 -4.50 2.20 -4.67
CA GLU A 155 -5.14 1.00 -4.11
C GLU A 155 -6.35 1.39 -3.18
N THR A 156 -7.48 1.71 -3.79
CA THR A 156 -8.86 2.08 -3.35
C THR A 156 -9.87 0.96 -2.88
N ALA A 157 -10.44 0.96 -1.63
CA ALA A 157 -11.84 0.47 -1.30
C ALA A 157 -12.39 0.27 0.15
N LYS A 158 -13.60 0.82 0.45
CA LYS A 158 -14.91 0.12 0.79
C LYS A 158 -15.97 1.01 1.50
N LYS A 159 -17.01 1.50 0.80
CA LYS A 159 -18.38 1.69 1.36
C LYS A 159 -19.46 1.50 0.26
N GLY A 160 -20.58 0.85 0.58
CA GLY A 160 -21.52 0.35 -0.44
C GLY A 160 -20.98 -0.83 -1.27
N LYS A 161 -20.07 -1.63 -0.69
CA LYS A 161 -19.20 -2.53 -1.47
C LYS A 161 -19.72 -3.95 -1.63
N ARG A 162 -20.18 -4.26 -2.84
CA ARG A 162 -20.64 -5.57 -3.27
C ARG A 162 -19.44 -6.44 -3.64
N GLU A 163 -19.38 -7.66 -3.12
CA GLU A 163 -18.47 -8.68 -3.67
C GLU A 163 -18.95 -9.01 -5.09
N LEU A 164 -18.02 -9.04 -6.05
CA LEU A 164 -18.32 -9.44 -7.42
C LEU A 164 -17.82 -10.85 -7.66
N GLN A 165 -18.69 -11.64 -8.29
CA GLN A 165 -18.30 -12.88 -8.92
C GLN A 165 -17.90 -12.57 -10.37
N PRO A 166 -16.77 -13.09 -10.87
CA PRO A 166 -16.46 -13.02 -12.28
C PRO A 166 -17.46 -13.84 -13.10
N MET A 167 -17.82 -13.32 -14.27
CA MET A 167 -18.64 -13.99 -15.28
C MET A 167 -17.85 -15.08 -16.01
N VAL A 168 -16.51 -14.94 -16.04
CA VAL A 168 -15.57 -15.90 -16.63
C VAL A 168 -14.53 -16.24 -15.57
N PHE A 169 -14.52 -17.48 -15.11
CA PHE A 169 -13.52 -18.07 -14.23
C PHE A 169 -13.41 -19.58 -14.46
N GLN A 170 -12.36 -20.21 -13.92
CA GLN A 170 -12.09 -21.64 -14.12
C GLN A 170 -12.21 -22.45 -12.84
N SER A 171 -11.61 -21.96 -11.76
CA SER A 171 -11.54 -22.63 -10.47
C SER A 171 -11.59 -21.61 -9.35
N ASN A 172 -12.18 -22.03 -8.22
CA ASN A 172 -12.09 -21.34 -6.96
C ASN A 172 -11.16 -22.13 -6.03
N ARG A 173 -10.48 -21.44 -5.13
CA ARG A 173 -9.67 -22.03 -4.05
C ARG A 173 -10.06 -21.42 -2.72
N THR A 174 -10.01 -22.22 -1.67
CA THR A 174 -10.37 -21.83 -0.32
C THR A 174 -9.09 -21.53 0.44
N VAL A 175 -8.90 -20.25 0.76
CA VAL A 175 -7.81 -19.82 1.65
C VAL A 175 -8.37 -19.77 3.06
N GLN A 176 -7.89 -20.67 3.90
CA GLN A 176 -8.13 -20.60 5.34
C GLN A 176 -7.14 -19.60 5.95
N THR A 177 -7.59 -18.77 6.90
CA THR A 177 -6.74 -17.83 7.65
C THR A 177 -7.29 -17.74 9.07
N GLY A 178 -6.63 -18.43 10.01
CA GLY A 178 -7.24 -18.76 11.30
C GLY A 178 -8.53 -19.56 11.09
N GLU A 179 -9.58 -19.22 11.84
CA GLU A 179 -10.91 -19.85 11.75
C GLU A 179 -11.72 -19.46 10.50
N LYS A 180 -11.20 -18.57 9.64
CA LYS A 180 -11.95 -18.03 8.49
C LYS A 180 -11.54 -18.69 7.20
N GLU A 181 -12.50 -19.33 6.54
CA GLU A 181 -12.39 -19.79 5.17
C GLU A 181 -12.92 -18.74 4.19
N ILE A 182 -12.13 -18.47 3.15
CA ILE A 182 -12.42 -17.42 2.18
C ILE A 182 -12.17 -18.00 0.78
N SER A 183 -13.21 -18.01 -0.05
CA SER A 183 -13.08 -18.40 -1.46
C SER A 183 -12.43 -17.28 -2.29
N TYR A 184 -11.48 -17.65 -3.14
CA TYR A 184 -10.82 -16.81 -4.13
C TYR A 184 -10.90 -17.45 -5.52
N TYR A 185 -10.92 -16.64 -6.57
CA TYR A 185 -10.87 -17.06 -7.96
C TYR A 185 -9.41 -17.23 -8.41
N GLU A 186 -9.08 -18.39 -8.97
CA GLU A 186 -7.73 -18.67 -9.46
C GLU A 186 -7.48 -17.92 -10.78
N LEU A 187 -6.42 -17.11 -10.81
CA LEU A 187 -5.96 -16.36 -11.97
C LEU A 187 -4.59 -16.90 -12.40
N ASN A 188 -4.52 -17.40 -13.64
CA ASN A 188 -3.33 -17.95 -14.25
C ASN A 188 -3.03 -17.22 -15.58
N TYR A 189 -1.80 -17.33 -16.06
CA TYR A 189 -1.42 -16.76 -17.36
C TYR A 189 -2.29 -17.29 -18.51
N GLY A 190 -2.67 -16.38 -19.42
CA GLY A 190 -3.52 -16.70 -20.59
C GLY A 190 -4.97 -17.05 -20.25
N ARG A 191 -5.38 -16.94 -18.98
CA ARG A 191 -6.70 -17.35 -18.47
C ARG A 191 -7.32 -16.19 -17.67
N PRO A 192 -7.81 -15.14 -18.36
CA PRO A 192 -8.32 -13.93 -17.71
C PRO A 192 -9.61 -14.18 -16.93
N LEU A 193 -9.81 -13.37 -15.88
CA LEU A 193 -11.07 -13.27 -15.16
C LEU A 193 -11.82 -12.02 -15.62
N GLN A 194 -13.15 -12.12 -15.81
CA GLN A 194 -13.96 -10.98 -16.25
C GLN A 194 -15.06 -10.65 -15.24
N VAL A 195 -15.19 -9.38 -14.81
CA VAL A 195 -16.25 -8.91 -13.89
C VAL A 195 -17.06 -7.78 -14.52
N GLU A 196 -18.38 -7.79 -14.30
CA GLU A 196 -19.26 -6.68 -14.68
C GLU A 196 -19.31 -5.61 -13.57
N VAL A 197 -19.04 -4.36 -13.94
CA VAL A 197 -19.13 -3.18 -13.06
C VAL A 197 -19.99 -2.13 -13.73
N LYS A 198 -20.98 -1.60 -13.01
CA LYS A 198 -21.71 -0.39 -13.42
C LYS A 198 -21.21 0.79 -12.60
N GLY A 199 -20.53 1.72 -13.25
CA GLY A 199 -19.98 2.92 -12.62
C GLY A 199 -21.00 4.06 -12.45
N PRO A 200 -20.53 5.27 -12.06
CA PRO A 200 -19.17 5.55 -11.61
C PRO A 200 -18.91 4.87 -10.26
N LYS A 201 -17.85 4.06 -10.19
CA LYS A 201 -17.50 3.20 -9.04
C LYS A 201 -16.04 2.83 -9.10
N THR A 202 -15.45 2.49 -7.97
CA THR A 202 -14.18 1.76 -7.94
C THR A 202 -14.41 0.27 -7.76
N LEU A 203 -13.72 -0.52 -8.56
CA LEU A 203 -13.50 -1.94 -8.37
C LEU A 203 -12.24 -2.13 -7.52
N ARG A 204 -12.28 -3.02 -6.53
CA ARG A 204 -11.11 -3.57 -5.84
C ARG A 204 -10.86 -5.01 -6.26
N ILE A 205 -9.59 -5.31 -6.53
CA ILE A 205 -9.06 -6.63 -6.84
C ILE A 205 -8.11 -7.02 -5.70
N LEU A 206 -8.57 -7.82 -4.73
CA LEU A 206 -7.66 -8.42 -3.76
C LEU A 206 -6.91 -9.56 -4.43
N SER A 207 -5.67 -9.76 -4.03
CA SER A 207 -4.80 -10.80 -4.59
C SER A 207 -3.85 -11.41 -3.56
N ARG A 208 -3.55 -12.71 -3.74
CA ARG A 208 -2.50 -13.45 -3.02
C ARG A 208 -1.74 -14.29 -4.04
N LEU A 209 -0.41 -14.18 -4.08
CA LEU A 209 0.42 -15.10 -4.88
C LEU A 209 0.33 -16.52 -4.32
N MET A 210 0.29 -17.54 -5.18
CA MET A 210 0.50 -18.92 -4.75
C MET A 210 1.99 -19.24 -4.89
N PHE A 211 2.74 -19.22 -3.77
CA PHE A 211 4.15 -19.57 -3.79
C PHE A 211 4.30 -21.08 -4.02
N ALA A 212 4.98 -21.44 -5.09
CA ALA A 212 5.41 -22.82 -5.32
C ALA A 212 6.74 -23.10 -4.56
N PRO A 213 7.10 -24.36 -4.29
CA PRO A 213 8.27 -24.71 -3.46
C PRO A 213 9.61 -24.13 -3.92
N GLN A 214 9.77 -23.88 -5.22
CA GLN A 214 10.97 -23.28 -5.82
C GLN A 214 11.06 -21.75 -5.72
N MET A 215 10.04 -21.08 -5.18
CA MET A 215 9.98 -19.61 -5.09
C MET A 215 10.63 -19.06 -3.82
N GLY A 216 11.03 -17.79 -3.85
CA GLY A 216 11.68 -17.15 -2.71
C GLY A 216 10.77 -16.93 -1.49
N ALA A 217 11.36 -16.40 -0.41
CA ALA A 217 10.59 -15.94 0.75
C ALA A 217 9.75 -14.68 0.45
N GLU A 218 10.23 -13.86 -0.49
CA GLU A 218 9.57 -12.67 -1.04
C GLU A 218 9.53 -12.76 -2.56
N GLU A 219 8.39 -12.41 -3.17
CA GLU A 219 8.12 -12.52 -4.60
C GLU A 219 7.22 -11.38 -5.10
N SER A 220 7.26 -11.12 -6.41
CA SER A 220 6.44 -10.05 -7.02
C SER A 220 5.71 -10.46 -8.30
N TYR A 221 4.48 -9.98 -8.49
CA TYR A 221 3.60 -10.34 -9.61
C TYR A 221 2.83 -9.12 -10.12
N ARG A 222 2.30 -9.21 -11.34
CA ARG A 222 1.60 -8.10 -12.01
C ARG A 222 0.20 -8.48 -12.44
N LEU A 223 -0.76 -7.65 -12.06
CA LEU A 223 -2.15 -7.73 -12.52
C LEU A 223 -2.41 -6.63 -13.54
N ARG A 224 -2.79 -7.00 -14.76
CA ARG A 224 -3.23 -6.07 -15.81
C ARG A 224 -4.76 -6.04 -15.85
N VAL A 225 -5.32 -4.85 -15.91
CA VAL A 225 -6.76 -4.61 -15.86
C VAL A 225 -7.20 -3.85 -17.12
N LYS A 226 -8.27 -4.31 -17.78
CA LYS A 226 -8.79 -3.74 -19.04
C LYS A 226 -10.31 -3.56 -19.00
N SER A 227 -10.86 -2.60 -19.75
CA SER A 227 -12.27 -2.58 -20.17
C SER A 227 -12.32 -2.69 -21.69
N GLY A 228 -12.82 -3.82 -22.21
CA GLY A 228 -12.65 -4.17 -23.62
C GLY A 228 -11.17 -4.14 -24.03
N ASN A 229 -10.84 -3.41 -25.09
CA ASN A 229 -9.47 -3.25 -25.57
C ASN A 229 -8.64 -2.19 -24.80
N LYS A 230 -9.27 -1.35 -23.96
CA LYS A 230 -8.58 -0.28 -23.21
C LYS A 230 -7.94 -0.84 -21.94
N VAL A 231 -6.62 -0.73 -21.81
CA VAL A 231 -5.94 -0.96 -20.52
C VAL A 231 -6.27 0.17 -19.56
N LEU A 232 -6.65 -0.18 -18.33
CA LEU A 232 -7.02 0.75 -17.28
C LEU A 232 -5.90 0.91 -16.23
N GLY A 233 -5.14 -0.17 -15.99
CA GLY A 233 -3.99 -0.15 -15.11
C GLY A 233 -3.15 -1.44 -15.22
N THR A 234 -1.91 -1.38 -14.75
CA THR A 234 -1.08 -2.57 -14.50
C THR A 234 -0.39 -2.39 -13.16
N TYR A 235 -0.72 -3.27 -12.22
CA TYR A 235 -0.41 -3.11 -10.80
C TYR A 235 0.66 -4.10 -10.36
N PHE A 236 1.69 -3.59 -9.69
CA PHE A 236 2.87 -4.35 -9.28
C PHE A 236 2.76 -4.69 -7.80
N MET A 237 2.62 -5.97 -7.50
CA MET A 237 2.47 -6.48 -6.14
C MET A 237 3.78 -7.11 -5.68
N SER A 238 4.25 -6.78 -4.48
CA SER A 238 5.34 -7.51 -3.80
C SER A 238 4.81 -8.09 -2.50
N THR A 239 5.06 -9.37 -2.25
CA THR A 239 4.55 -10.09 -1.09
C THR A 239 5.58 -11.08 -0.57
N GLU A 240 5.48 -11.39 0.71
CA GLU A 240 6.11 -12.56 1.34
C GLU A 240 5.07 -13.69 1.49
N GLN A 241 5.55 -14.89 1.82
CA GLN A 241 4.71 -16.03 2.21
C GLN A 241 3.89 -15.72 3.48
N SER A 242 2.65 -16.21 3.55
CA SER A 242 1.81 -16.06 4.73
C SER A 242 2.08 -17.20 5.73
N SER A 243 2.51 -16.88 6.94
CA SER A 243 2.67 -17.84 8.05
C SER A 243 1.35 -18.25 8.73
N GLU A 244 0.23 -17.64 8.32
CA GLU A 244 -1.08 -17.71 9.00
C GLU A 244 -2.20 -18.20 8.08
N ALA A 245 -1.89 -18.56 6.83
CA ALA A 245 -2.88 -18.93 5.84
C ALA A 245 -2.42 -20.13 5.00
N VAL A 246 -3.37 -20.98 4.62
CA VAL A 246 -3.16 -22.17 3.79
C VAL A 246 -4.18 -22.19 2.65
N ILE A 247 -3.82 -22.80 1.52
CA ILE A 247 -4.74 -23.07 0.41
C ILE A 247 -5.21 -24.51 0.59
N LEU A 248 -6.47 -24.72 0.97
CA LEU A 248 -6.96 -26.03 1.40
C LEU A 248 -6.82 -27.10 0.30
N GLU A 249 -6.98 -26.71 -0.96
CA GLU A 249 -6.91 -27.62 -2.11
C GLU A 249 -5.50 -27.78 -2.70
N LEU A 250 -4.49 -27.03 -2.21
CA LEU A 250 -3.13 -26.99 -2.75
C LEU A 250 -2.07 -26.91 -1.62
N PRO A 251 -1.87 -27.99 -0.84
CA PRO A 251 -0.97 -27.99 0.32
C PRO A 251 0.52 -27.87 -0.05
N ASP A 252 0.89 -28.08 -1.31
CA ASP A 252 2.23 -27.81 -1.86
C ASP A 252 2.53 -26.31 -2.06
N LYS A 253 1.53 -25.44 -1.91
CA LYS A 253 1.64 -24.01 -2.17
C LYS A 253 1.30 -23.17 -0.94
N VAL A 254 2.18 -22.22 -0.64
CA VAL A 254 1.94 -21.25 0.44
C VAL A 254 1.27 -20.00 -0.14
N PRO A 255 0.10 -19.57 0.37
CA PRO A 255 -0.49 -18.32 -0.08
C PRO A 255 0.36 -17.14 0.43
N GLY A 256 0.57 -16.14 -0.42
CA GLY A 256 1.18 -14.88 0.00
C GLY A 256 0.29 -14.10 0.97
N LYS A 257 0.90 -13.14 1.67
CA LYS A 257 0.13 -12.08 2.33
C LYS A 257 -0.73 -11.36 1.29
N TRP A 258 -1.94 -10.99 1.68
CA TRP A 258 -2.88 -10.38 0.74
C TRP A 258 -2.42 -8.97 0.34
N ARG A 259 -2.73 -8.62 -0.90
CA ARG A 259 -2.61 -7.29 -1.48
C ARG A 259 -3.93 -6.90 -2.13
N SER A 260 -4.05 -5.66 -2.58
CA SER A 260 -5.19 -5.19 -3.37
C SER A 260 -4.73 -4.24 -4.45
N CYS A 261 -5.37 -4.25 -5.62
CA CYS A 261 -5.24 -3.19 -6.60
C CYS A 261 -6.59 -2.80 -7.17
N ASP A 262 -6.71 -1.52 -7.46
CA ASP A 262 -7.99 -0.88 -7.33
C ASP A 262 -8.13 0.25 -8.34
N VAL A 263 -9.35 0.37 -8.85
CA VAL A 263 -9.58 0.38 -10.29
C VAL A 263 -10.86 1.19 -10.56
N SER A 264 -10.74 2.43 -11.04
CA SER A 264 -11.84 3.41 -11.02
C SER A 264 -12.68 3.43 -12.31
N VAL A 265 -13.74 2.65 -12.30
CA VAL A 265 -14.65 2.48 -13.45
C VAL A 265 -15.48 3.76 -13.66
N PRO A 266 -15.41 4.39 -14.85
CA PRO A 266 -16.21 5.58 -15.19
C PRO A 266 -17.71 5.27 -15.27
N ASP A 267 -18.54 6.28 -15.47
CA ASP A 267 -19.98 6.06 -15.64
C ASP A 267 -20.31 5.19 -16.86
N GLY A 268 -21.35 4.36 -16.73
CA GLY A 268 -21.73 3.35 -17.70
C GLY A 268 -21.57 1.91 -17.20
N LYS A 269 -21.82 0.95 -18.11
CA LYS A 269 -21.71 -0.49 -17.86
C LYS A 269 -20.44 -1.02 -18.52
N HIS A 270 -19.57 -1.66 -17.73
CA HIS A 270 -18.25 -2.12 -18.16
C HIS A 270 -18.05 -3.60 -17.84
N ILE A 271 -17.43 -4.34 -18.77
CA ILE A 271 -16.83 -5.65 -18.52
C ILE A 271 -15.34 -5.41 -18.31
N ILE A 272 -14.86 -5.70 -17.10
CA ILE A 272 -13.47 -5.53 -16.69
C ILE A 272 -12.75 -6.87 -16.77
N SER A 273 -11.75 -6.99 -17.63
CA SER A 273 -10.85 -8.17 -17.72
C SER A 273 -9.62 -7.98 -16.84
N VAL A 274 -9.24 -9.03 -16.11
CA VAL A 274 -8.09 -9.06 -15.21
C VAL A 274 -7.18 -10.23 -15.60
N GLU A 275 -5.92 -9.91 -15.88
CA GLU A 275 -4.91 -10.81 -16.46
C GLU A 275 -3.66 -10.88 -15.55
N LEU A 276 -3.15 -12.08 -15.31
CA LEU A 276 -1.82 -12.28 -14.74
C LEU A 276 -0.76 -12.28 -15.85
N ILE A 277 0.34 -11.56 -15.64
CA ILE A 277 1.41 -11.41 -16.64
C ILE A 277 2.47 -12.52 -16.55
N GLU A 278 2.76 -13.02 -15.36
CA GLU A 278 3.79 -14.04 -15.14
C GLU A 278 3.29 -15.44 -15.53
N LYS A 279 4.01 -16.11 -16.44
CA LYS A 279 3.66 -17.42 -17.02
C LYS A 279 3.78 -18.60 -16.04
N ASP A 280 4.68 -18.45 -15.08
CA ASP A 280 5.15 -19.45 -14.11
C ASP A 280 4.43 -19.35 -12.76
N ARG A 281 3.42 -18.47 -12.65
CA ARG A 281 2.76 -18.11 -11.39
C ARG A 281 1.25 -18.30 -11.48
N GLY A 282 0.64 -18.52 -10.32
CA GLY A 282 -0.80 -18.43 -10.14
C GLY A 282 -1.12 -17.49 -8.98
N VAL A 283 -2.22 -16.75 -9.10
CA VAL A 283 -2.65 -15.75 -8.12
C VAL A 283 -4.11 -16.02 -7.74
N LEU A 284 -4.41 -16.01 -6.45
CA LEU A 284 -5.77 -16.10 -5.92
C LEU A 284 -6.35 -14.69 -5.82
N THR A 285 -7.51 -14.45 -6.42
CA THR A 285 -8.12 -13.12 -6.55
C THR A 285 -9.54 -13.02 -5.99
N ARG A 286 -9.95 -11.82 -5.57
CA ARG A 286 -11.34 -11.49 -5.21
C ARG A 286 -11.69 -10.10 -5.71
N PHE A 287 -12.94 -9.91 -6.09
CA PHE A 287 -13.43 -8.68 -6.71
C PHE A 287 -14.49 -8.01 -5.86
N GLN A 288 -14.44 -6.68 -5.76
CA GLN A 288 -15.33 -5.95 -4.88
C GLN A 288 -15.58 -4.51 -5.39
N GLU A 289 -16.77 -4.18 -5.91
CA GLU A 289 -17.10 -2.81 -6.39
C GLU A 289 -17.70 -1.93 -5.30
N TYR A 290 -17.43 -0.62 -5.30
CA TYR A 290 -17.97 0.33 -4.32
C TYR A 290 -17.99 1.77 -4.87
N LYS A 291 -18.58 2.71 -4.12
CA LYS A 291 -18.61 4.15 -4.48
C LYS A 291 -17.51 4.93 -3.78
#